data_AF-A0A353X0Z2-F1
#
_entry.id   AF-A0A353X0Z2-F1
#
_cell.length_a   1.000
_cell.length_b   1.000
_cell.length_c   1.000
_cell.angle_alpha   90.00
_cell.angle_beta   90.00
_cell.angle_gamma   90.00
#
_symmetry.space_group_name_H-M   'P 1'
#
loop_
_entity.id
_entity.type
_entity.pdbx_description
1 polymer ?
#
loop_
_entity_poly.entity_id
_entity_poly.type
_entity_poly.pdbx_seq_one_letter_code
_entity_poly.pdbx_strand_id
1 'polypeptide(L)'
;MYKITQVSTFKFINMTTSANRRSGYKKGLIALYYLLIHADGKISDREVQMGTLMQKAEDIEIDFFEEIMKQSENIDNETLLKNSIVLLNTCSYEQKVRSIAWLSVIANSDGFMDREEWSLIYRIYNNELKVSLDDILECQKLLPKIYDMEDNNYYQYIASE
;
A
#
# COMPACT_ATOMS: atom_id res chain seq x y z
N MET A 1 17.47 27.38 35.36
CA MET A 1 16.60 26.19 35.13
C MET A 1 15.22 26.77 34.80
N TYR A 2 14.67 26.73 33.59
CA TYR A 2 14.69 25.71 32.53
C TYR A 2 14.89 26.35 31.15
N LYS A 3 15.66 25.69 30.27
CA LYS A 3 15.69 25.98 28.83
C LYS A 3 14.51 25.26 28.19
N ILE A 4 13.59 26.00 27.59
CA ILE A 4 12.58 25.45 26.67
C ILE A 4 13.22 25.45 25.28
N THR A 5 13.68 24.28 24.84
CA THR A 5 14.15 24.07 23.47
C THR A 5 12.91 24.02 22.57
N GLN A 6 12.77 25.00 21.68
CA GLN A 6 11.73 24.95 20.66
C GLN A 6 12.00 23.78 19.73
N VAL A 7 11.01 22.89 19.66
CA VAL A 7 10.98 21.71 18.82
C VAL A 7 10.93 22.15 17.36
N SER A 8 11.81 21.58 16.55
CA SER A 8 11.96 21.82 15.12
C SER A 8 10.62 21.80 14.40
N THR A 9 10.33 22.91 13.74
CA THR A 9 9.20 23.13 12.84
C THR A 9 9.14 22.04 11.77
N PHE A 10 8.09 21.21 11.84
CA PHE A 10 7.58 20.41 10.75
C PHE A 10 7.36 21.31 9.52
N LYS A 11 8.18 21.12 8.48
CA LYS A 11 8.09 21.88 7.23
C LYS A 11 7.90 20.92 6.06
N PHE A 12 6.68 20.47 5.91
CA PHE A 12 6.13 19.86 4.70
C PHE A 12 4.68 20.33 4.71
N ILE A 13 4.24 21.24 3.85
CA ILE A 13 3.84 20.98 2.47
C ILE A 13 3.43 22.33 1.87
N ASN A 14 3.99 22.69 0.72
CA ASN A 14 3.35 23.62 -0.22
C ASN A 14 3.86 23.31 -1.62
N MET A 15 3.26 22.31 -2.29
CA MET A 15 3.33 22.15 -3.75
C MET A 15 2.11 21.34 -4.25
N THR A 16 1.32 22.02 -5.08
CA THR A 16 0.32 21.55 -6.07
C THR A 16 -0.61 20.36 -5.72
N THR A 17 -1.87 20.70 -5.51
CA THR A 17 -2.99 19.88 -4.99
C THR A 17 -3.34 18.60 -5.78
N SER A 18 -2.88 18.41 -7.02
CA SER A 18 -3.13 17.22 -7.84
C SER A 18 -1.96 16.22 -7.84
N ALA A 19 -0.72 16.71 -7.93
CA ALA A 19 0.49 15.89 -7.81
C ALA A 19 0.64 15.32 -6.39
N ASN A 20 0.26 16.12 -5.38
CA ASN A 20 0.29 15.71 -3.98
C ASN A 20 -0.72 14.58 -3.65
N ARG A 21 -1.89 14.56 -4.31
CA ARG A 21 -2.88 13.48 -4.14
C ARG A 21 -2.43 12.14 -4.75
N ARG A 22 -1.82 12.17 -5.94
CA ARG A 22 -1.24 10.95 -6.55
C ARG A 22 -0.07 10.41 -5.71
N SER A 23 0.75 11.31 -5.16
CA SER A 23 1.81 10.94 -4.23
C SER A 23 1.25 10.31 -2.94
N GLY A 24 0.15 10.86 -2.40
CA GLY A 24 -0.49 10.35 -1.18
C GLY A 24 -1.02 8.92 -1.31
N TYR A 25 -1.73 8.61 -2.41
CA TYR A 25 -2.22 7.25 -2.69
C TYR A 25 -1.08 6.23 -2.71
N LYS A 26 -0.06 6.48 -3.56
CA LYS A 26 1.06 5.55 -3.73
C LYS A 26 1.85 5.37 -2.42
N LYS A 27 2.12 6.45 -1.69
CA LYS A 27 2.77 6.38 -0.36
C LYS A 27 1.99 5.54 0.63
N GLY A 28 0.68 5.80 0.75
CA GLY A 28 -0.19 5.05 1.65
C GLY A 28 -0.21 3.56 1.30
N LEU A 29 -0.31 3.23 0.00
CA LEU A 29 -0.30 1.85 -0.46
C LEU A 29 1.02 1.13 -0.14
N ILE A 30 2.17 1.75 -0.46
CA ILE A 30 3.50 1.15 -0.20
C ILE A 30 3.71 0.94 1.30
N ALA A 31 3.33 1.92 2.13
CA ALA A 31 3.47 1.81 3.58
C ALA A 31 2.54 0.73 4.18
N LEU A 32 1.32 0.55 3.65
CA LEU A 32 0.47 -0.57 4.05
C LEU A 32 1.01 -1.93 3.58
N TYR A 33 1.59 -1.99 2.37
CA TYR A 33 2.29 -3.19 1.89
C TYR A 33 3.46 -3.56 2.82
N TYR A 34 4.27 -2.57 3.23
CA TYR A 34 5.34 -2.77 4.20
C TYR A 34 4.81 -3.38 5.51
N LEU A 35 3.73 -2.82 6.06
CA LEU A 35 3.13 -3.33 7.30
C LEU A 35 2.61 -4.76 7.15
N LEU A 36 2.05 -5.09 5.99
CA LEU A 36 1.45 -6.39 5.71
C LEU A 36 2.50 -7.49 5.72
N ILE A 37 3.54 -7.38 4.88
CA ILE A 37 4.56 -8.43 4.73
C ILE A 37 5.44 -8.58 5.99
N HIS A 38 5.33 -7.68 6.96
CA HIS A 38 6.01 -7.77 8.25
C HIS A 38 5.06 -8.13 9.41
N ALA A 39 3.79 -8.41 9.14
CA ALA A 39 2.77 -8.60 10.18
C ALA A 39 3.03 -9.86 11.03
N ASP A 40 3.46 -10.97 10.41
CA ASP A 40 3.74 -12.25 11.06
C ASP A 40 5.24 -12.45 11.39
N GLY A 41 6.09 -11.51 10.96
CA GLY A 41 7.54 -11.53 11.14
C GLY A 41 8.32 -12.38 10.11
N LYS A 42 7.67 -12.84 9.03
CA LYS A 42 8.30 -13.56 7.92
C LYS A 42 7.89 -12.91 6.60
N ILE A 43 8.86 -12.76 5.72
CA ILE A 43 8.61 -12.29 4.36
C ILE A 43 8.83 -13.47 3.42
N SER A 44 7.85 -13.77 2.58
CA SER A 44 7.93 -14.80 1.56
C SER A 44 8.38 -14.23 0.20
N ASP A 45 8.98 -15.07 -0.64
CA ASP A 45 9.33 -14.70 -2.01
C ASP A 45 8.09 -14.32 -2.83
N ARG A 46 6.92 -14.93 -2.56
CA ARG A 46 5.69 -14.63 -3.28
C ARG A 46 5.12 -13.26 -2.92
N GLU A 47 5.19 -12.88 -1.65
CA GLU A 47 4.77 -11.55 -1.22
C GLU A 47 5.63 -10.45 -1.86
N VAL A 48 6.95 -10.69 -1.98
CA VAL A 48 7.88 -9.79 -2.67
C VAL A 48 7.57 -9.70 -4.17
N GLN A 49 7.28 -10.84 -4.82
CA GLN A 49 6.86 -10.86 -6.21
C GLN A 49 5.53 -10.11 -6.43
N MET A 50 4.58 -10.29 -5.51
CA MET A 50 3.31 -9.55 -5.52
C MET A 50 3.50 -8.06 -5.27
N GLY A 51 4.41 -7.66 -4.39
CA GLY A 51 4.80 -6.26 -4.20
C GLY A 51 5.39 -5.65 -5.47
N THR A 52 6.21 -6.40 -6.20
CA THR A 52 6.73 -6.00 -7.52
C THR A 52 5.62 -5.85 -8.56
N LEU A 53 4.65 -6.78 -8.57
CA LEU A 53 3.50 -6.71 -9.47
C LEU A 53 2.63 -5.49 -9.17
N MET A 54 2.34 -5.24 -7.89
CA MET A 54 1.63 -4.05 -7.41
C MET A 54 2.36 -2.77 -7.85
N GLN A 55 3.69 -2.70 -7.64
CA GLN A 55 4.52 -1.57 -8.03
C GLN A 55 4.36 -1.24 -9.52
N LYS A 56 4.42 -2.24 -10.40
CA LYS A 56 4.25 -2.05 -11.85
C LYS A 56 2.82 -1.69 -12.23
N ALA A 57 1.83 -2.40 -11.69
CA ALA A 57 0.41 -2.21 -12.02
C ALA A 57 -0.14 -0.85 -11.56
N GLU A 58 0.46 -0.27 -10.52
CA GLU A 58 0.12 1.06 -10.00
C GLU A 58 1.02 2.17 -10.56
N ASP A 59 1.86 1.87 -11.55
CA ASP A 59 2.78 2.83 -12.19
C ASP A 59 3.70 3.53 -11.16
N ILE A 60 4.17 2.78 -10.15
CA ILE A 60 5.01 3.32 -9.08
C ILE A 60 6.47 3.25 -9.53
N GLU A 61 7.15 4.40 -9.60
CA GLU A 61 8.59 4.44 -9.86
C GLU A 61 9.37 3.66 -8.82
N ILE A 62 10.36 2.87 -9.26
CA ILE A 62 11.11 1.97 -8.37
C ILE A 62 11.86 2.73 -7.27
N ASP A 63 12.52 3.85 -7.62
CA ASP A 63 13.25 4.67 -6.66
C ASP A 63 12.31 5.22 -5.57
N PHE A 64 11.08 5.59 -5.97
CA PHE A 64 10.06 6.06 -5.04
C PHE A 64 9.54 4.93 -4.16
N PHE A 65 9.36 3.74 -4.72
CA PHE A 65 8.97 2.56 -3.96
C PHE A 65 10.00 2.23 -2.87
N GLU A 66 11.27 2.12 -3.26
CA GLU A 66 12.37 1.80 -2.35
C GLU A 66 12.58 2.89 -1.29
N GLU A 67 12.43 4.17 -1.65
CA GLU A 67 12.50 5.28 -0.70
C GLU A 67 11.44 5.14 0.41
N ILE A 68 10.19 4.87 0.04
CA ILE A 68 9.09 4.72 1.02
C ILE A 68 9.24 3.45 1.85
N MET A 69 9.69 2.33 1.25
CA MET A 69 10.00 1.11 2.00
C MET A 69 11.07 1.37 3.07
N LYS A 70 12.17 2.03 2.70
CA LYS A 70 13.25 2.39 3.64
C LYS A 70 12.82 3.38 4.72
N GLN A 71 11.95 4.34 4.38
CA GLN A 71 11.39 5.25 5.38
C GLN A 71 10.52 4.49 6.39
N SER A 72 9.76 3.50 5.92
CA SER A 72 8.85 2.69 6.75
C SER A 72 9.59 1.88 7.81
N GLU A 73 10.80 1.38 7.53
CA GLU A 73 11.65 0.67 8.50
C GLU A 73 11.97 1.46 9.77
N ASN A 74 11.93 2.78 9.71
CA ASN A 74 12.32 3.67 10.79
C ASN A 74 11.12 4.24 11.57
N ILE A 75 9.90 3.77 11.28
CA ILE A 75 8.65 4.24 11.88
C ILE A 75 8.00 3.05 12.58
N ASP A 76 7.48 3.25 13.79
CA ASP A 76 6.73 2.18 14.47
C ASP A 76 5.44 1.84 13.72
N ASN A 77 5.02 0.57 13.79
CA ASN A 77 3.92 0.05 12.98
C ASN A 77 2.60 0.82 13.16
N GLU A 78 2.29 1.27 14.37
CA GLU A 78 1.04 1.97 14.66
C GLU A 78 1.04 3.40 14.10
N THR A 79 2.17 4.10 14.22
CA THR A 79 2.36 5.42 13.58
C THR A 79 2.35 5.30 12.06
N LEU A 80 3.02 4.29 11.50
CA LEU A 80 3.04 4.04 10.07
C LEU A 80 1.62 3.79 9.55
N LEU A 81 0.86 2.93 10.25
CA LEU A 81 -0.54 2.66 9.92
C LEU A 81 -1.38 3.95 9.93
N LYS A 82 -1.32 4.73 11.02
CA LYS A 82 -2.06 6.00 11.12
C LYS A 82 -1.74 6.96 9.98
N ASN A 83 -0.46 7.10 9.64
CA ASN A 83 -0.03 7.95 8.53
C ASN A 83 -0.58 7.45 7.19
N SER A 84 -0.54 6.13 6.94
CA SER A 84 -1.12 5.53 5.75
C SER A 84 -2.62 5.76 5.64
N ILE A 85 -3.37 5.62 6.74
CA ILE A 85 -4.81 5.90 6.79
C ILE A 85 -5.10 7.37 6.50
N VAL A 86 -4.31 8.30 7.06
CA VAL A 86 -4.45 9.74 6.77
C VAL A 86 -4.27 10.02 5.28
N LEU A 87 -3.23 9.45 4.67
CA LEU A 87 -2.98 9.60 3.23
C LEU A 87 -4.13 9.04 2.39
N LEU A 88 -4.53 7.80 2.64
CA LEU A 88 -5.60 7.15 1.90
C LEU A 88 -6.96 7.83 2.10
N ASN A 89 -7.22 8.43 3.26
CA ASN A 89 -8.47 9.16 3.48
C ASN A 89 -8.63 10.42 2.61
N THR A 90 -7.53 10.96 2.07
CA THR A 90 -7.56 12.05 1.09
C THR A 90 -7.74 11.58 -0.36
N CYS A 91 -7.71 10.27 -0.60
CA CYS A 91 -7.83 9.64 -1.90
C CYS A 91 -9.30 9.35 -2.26
N SER A 92 -9.54 8.99 -3.52
CA SER A 92 -10.88 8.58 -3.97
C SER A 92 -11.30 7.25 -3.34
N TYR A 93 -12.60 6.96 -3.35
CA TYR A 93 -13.11 5.70 -2.81
C TYR A 93 -12.53 4.49 -3.56
N GLU A 94 -12.42 4.59 -4.88
CA GLU A 94 -11.86 3.56 -5.75
C GLU A 94 -10.39 3.27 -5.38
N GLN A 95 -9.61 4.32 -5.09
CA GLN A 95 -8.23 4.16 -4.63
C GLN A 95 -8.16 3.46 -3.28
N LYS A 96 -9.05 3.78 -2.34
CA LYS A 96 -9.10 3.09 -1.03
C LYS A 96 -9.43 1.61 -1.22
N VAL A 97 -10.47 1.29 -1.99
CA VAL A 97 -10.87 -0.09 -2.32
C VAL A 97 -9.71 -0.85 -2.95
N ARG A 98 -9.06 -0.24 -3.94
CA ARG A 98 -7.95 -0.83 -4.68
C ARG A 98 -6.74 -1.09 -3.79
N SER A 99 -6.44 -0.22 -2.82
CA SER A 99 -5.40 -0.49 -1.82
C SER A 99 -5.69 -1.75 -1.01
N ILE A 100 -6.93 -1.94 -0.56
CA ILE A 100 -7.29 -3.13 0.23
C ILE A 100 -7.34 -4.40 -0.63
N ALA A 101 -7.78 -4.28 -1.87
CA ALA A 101 -7.73 -5.38 -2.84
C ALA A 101 -6.29 -5.88 -3.00
N TRP A 102 -5.32 -4.97 -3.18
CA TRP A 102 -3.90 -5.34 -3.23
C TRP A 102 -3.42 -6.09 -1.99
N LEU A 103 -3.66 -5.53 -0.80
CA LEU A 103 -3.25 -6.18 0.46
C LEU A 103 -3.81 -7.60 0.57
N SER A 104 -5.06 -7.78 0.17
CA SER A 104 -5.72 -9.08 0.25
C SER A 104 -5.11 -10.11 -0.71
N VAL A 105 -4.74 -9.71 -1.93
CA VAL A 105 -4.12 -10.62 -2.90
C VAL A 105 -2.67 -10.93 -2.49
N ILE A 106 -1.93 -9.96 -1.97
CA ILE A 106 -0.57 -10.16 -1.45
C ILE A 106 -0.57 -11.17 -0.30
N ALA A 107 -1.38 -10.93 0.73
CA ALA A 107 -1.45 -11.79 1.91
C ALA A 107 -1.96 -13.22 1.59
N ASN A 108 -2.79 -13.35 0.56
CA ASN A 108 -3.25 -14.68 0.13
C ASN A 108 -2.31 -15.35 -0.89
N SER A 109 -1.17 -14.75 -1.23
CA SER A 109 -0.31 -15.23 -2.32
C SER A 109 0.36 -16.57 -2.04
N ASP A 110 0.55 -16.93 -0.77
CA ASP A 110 1.05 -18.24 -0.36
C ASP A 110 -0.03 -19.31 -0.13
N GLY A 111 -1.27 -19.01 -0.50
CA GLY A 111 -2.41 -19.93 -0.50
C GLY A 111 -3.24 -19.92 0.76
N PHE A 112 -2.72 -19.39 1.88
CA PHE A 112 -3.48 -19.13 3.10
C PHE A 112 -2.98 -17.87 3.78
N MET A 113 -3.86 -16.91 3.99
CA MET A 113 -3.61 -15.70 4.77
C MET A 113 -3.50 -16.03 6.26
N ASP A 114 -2.50 -15.48 6.94
CA ASP A 114 -2.34 -15.66 8.38
C ASP A 114 -3.33 -14.79 9.19
N ARG A 115 -3.41 -15.03 10.50
CA ARG A 115 -4.38 -14.33 11.36
C ARG A 115 -4.02 -12.85 11.52
N GLU A 116 -2.75 -12.54 11.61
CA GLU A 116 -2.20 -11.21 11.86
C GLU A 116 -2.43 -10.30 10.64
N GLU A 117 -2.18 -10.80 9.43
CA GLU A 117 -2.53 -10.17 8.16
C GLU A 117 -4.03 -9.93 8.03
N TRP A 118 -4.84 -10.95 8.31
CA TRP A 118 -6.31 -10.84 8.23
C TRP A 118 -6.83 -9.79 9.21
N SER A 119 -6.29 -9.77 10.42
CA SER A 119 -6.62 -8.77 11.45
C SER A 119 -6.24 -7.35 11.00
N LEU A 120 -5.06 -7.18 10.39
CA LEU A 120 -4.61 -5.90 9.85
C LEU A 120 -5.54 -5.41 8.73
N ILE A 121 -5.79 -6.27 7.73
CA ILE A 121 -6.67 -5.93 6.60
C ILE A 121 -8.07 -5.60 7.09
N TYR A 122 -8.64 -6.43 7.96
CA TYR A 122 -9.96 -6.18 8.56
C TYR A 122 -10.03 -4.84 9.28
N ARG A 123 -9.03 -4.54 10.13
CA ARG A 123 -8.95 -3.24 10.80
C ARG A 123 -8.97 -2.10 9.78
N ILE A 124 -8.13 -2.16 8.74
CA ILE A 124 -8.02 -1.08 7.76
C ILE A 124 -9.35 -0.86 7.03
N TYR A 125 -9.93 -1.92 6.44
CA TYR A 125 -11.08 -1.74 5.55
C TYR A 125 -12.36 -1.46 6.33
N ASN A 126 -12.59 -2.17 7.44
CA ASN A 126 -13.84 -2.10 8.19
C ASN A 126 -13.84 -0.99 9.23
N ASN A 127 -12.69 -0.69 9.86
CA ASN A 127 -12.64 0.29 10.96
C ASN A 127 -12.16 1.66 10.48
N GLU A 128 -11.12 1.70 9.64
CA GLU A 128 -10.42 2.96 9.32
C GLU A 128 -10.93 3.61 8.02
N LEU A 129 -11.03 2.85 6.92
CA LEU A 129 -11.38 3.39 5.59
C LEU A 129 -12.87 3.27 5.24
N LYS A 130 -13.61 2.40 5.95
CA LYS A 130 -15.05 2.17 5.74
C LYS A 130 -15.39 1.82 4.29
N VAL A 131 -14.62 0.91 3.69
CA VAL A 131 -14.87 0.41 2.33
C VAL A 131 -15.64 -0.91 2.38
N SER A 132 -16.45 -1.17 1.36
CA SER A 132 -17.26 -2.39 1.25
C SER A 132 -16.39 -3.62 0.96
N LEU A 133 -16.67 -4.74 1.64
CA LEU A 133 -16.05 -6.02 1.33
C LEU A 133 -16.39 -6.47 -0.10
N ASP A 134 -17.63 -6.27 -0.56
CA ASP A 134 -18.04 -6.66 -1.90
C ASP A 134 -17.25 -5.91 -2.98
N ASP A 135 -17.02 -4.61 -2.78
CA ASP A 135 -16.23 -3.79 -3.72
C ASP A 135 -14.76 -4.24 -3.74
N ILE A 136 -14.22 -4.64 -2.59
CA ILE A 136 -12.87 -5.20 -2.50
C ILE A 136 -12.79 -6.50 -3.29
N LEU A 137 -13.74 -7.42 -3.10
CA LEU A 137 -13.77 -8.71 -3.78
C LEU A 137 -13.94 -8.55 -5.30
N GLU A 138 -14.76 -7.60 -5.75
CA GLU A 138 -14.86 -7.29 -7.19
C GLU A 138 -13.57 -6.67 -7.72
N CYS A 139 -12.95 -5.75 -6.97
CA CYS A 139 -11.69 -5.13 -7.38
C CYS A 139 -10.54 -6.13 -7.48
N GLN A 140 -10.45 -7.11 -6.56
CA GLN A 140 -9.44 -8.17 -6.60
C GLN A 140 -9.44 -8.95 -7.91
N LYS A 141 -10.62 -9.19 -8.49
CA LYS A 141 -10.75 -9.92 -9.77
C LYS A 141 -10.14 -9.16 -10.96
N LEU A 142 -9.98 -7.84 -10.82
CA LEU A 142 -9.44 -6.95 -11.83
C LEU A 142 -7.92 -6.70 -11.67
N LEU A 143 -7.33 -7.17 -10.56
CA LEU A 143 -5.89 -7.05 -10.34
C LEU A 143 -5.15 -8.13 -11.13
N PRO A 144 -3.95 -7.82 -11.65
CA PRO A 144 -3.13 -8.82 -12.30
C PRO A 144 -2.68 -9.89 -11.31
N LYS A 145 -2.40 -11.09 -11.81
CA LYS A 145 -2.01 -12.27 -11.04
C LYS A 145 -0.54 -12.62 -11.29
N ILE A 146 0.08 -13.35 -10.37
CA ILE A 146 1.49 -13.80 -10.52
C ILE A 146 1.70 -14.57 -11.84
N TYR A 147 0.77 -15.46 -12.19
CA TYR A 147 0.88 -16.25 -13.43
C TYR A 147 0.79 -15.39 -14.70
N ASP A 148 0.19 -14.20 -14.63
CA ASP A 148 0.19 -13.25 -15.76
C ASP A 148 1.61 -12.71 -16.04
N MET A 149 2.55 -12.88 -15.10
CA MET A 149 3.97 -12.54 -15.28
C MET A 149 4.80 -13.70 -15.86
N GLU A 150 4.40 -14.96 -15.66
CA GLU A 150 5.15 -16.15 -16.09
C GLU A 150 4.86 -16.54 -17.55
N ASP A 151 3.65 -16.24 -18.07
CA ASP A 151 3.18 -16.71 -19.39
C ASP A 151 3.45 -15.80 -20.61
N ASN A 152 4.26 -14.73 -20.47
CA ASN A 152 4.57 -13.72 -21.51
C ASN A 152 3.35 -12.86 -22.00
N ASN A 153 3.63 -11.58 -22.35
CA ASN A 153 2.77 -10.64 -23.12
C ASN A 153 1.69 -9.77 -22.44
N TYR A 154 1.45 -9.78 -21.13
CA TYR A 154 0.41 -8.90 -20.54
C TYR A 154 0.68 -7.39 -20.78
N TYR A 155 1.95 -6.96 -20.76
CA TYR A 155 2.34 -5.57 -21.00
C TYR A 155 2.31 -5.12 -22.46
N GLN A 156 2.17 -6.02 -23.45
CA GLN A 156 1.98 -5.60 -24.85
C GLN A 156 0.54 -5.10 -25.12
N TYR A 157 -0.43 -5.49 -24.29
CA TYR A 157 -1.83 -5.12 -24.50
C TYR A 157 -2.23 -3.77 -23.88
N ILE A 158 -1.47 -3.27 -22.91
CA ILE A 158 -1.78 -2.00 -22.20
C ILE A 158 -0.98 -0.82 -22.76
N ALA A 159 0.10 -1.07 -23.51
CA ALA A 159 0.92 -0.05 -24.16
C ALA A 159 0.51 0.26 -25.62
N SER A 160 -0.64 -0.25 -26.07
CA SER A 160 -1.12 -0.11 -27.46
C SER A 160 -2.47 0.62 -27.62
N GLU A 161 -2.92 1.35 -26.60
CA GLU A 161 -4.02 2.33 -26.72
C GLU A 161 -3.55 3.77 -26.50
#